data_AF-A0A2V7Z3S4-F1
#
_entry.id   AF-A0A2V7Z3S4-F1
#
_cell.length_a   1.000
_cell.length_b   1.000
_cell.length_c   1.000
_cell.angle_alpha   90.00
_cell.angle_beta   90.00
_cell.angle_gamma   90.00
#
_symmetry.space_group_name_H-M   'P 1'
#
loop_
_entity.id
_entity.type
_entity.pdbx_description
1 polymer ?
#
loop_
_entity_poly.entity_id
_entity_poly.type
_entity_poly.pdbx_seq_one_letter_code
_entity_poly.pdbx_strand_id
1 'polypeptide(L)'
;MSALPLLVAAAVPVLLGLLGSRLAAGLAASRDGALYRATLYVLGGAVVLHLLLTLLDLAGIPWHPLLLVILGIALYVLGWRFLPRGPERMGGRTNFPSGLGWGDGIALFVLAAFTLLALSHWITFSDFVFHWGLKGRRFFVARGVDYTYLARRWNWVIHPDYPNLLPEVYAVTALLAGRFDLSAMMLEASVFFALLLAAAREGLRQGGAGRFTRQAGLALIACAAGAYGIGSLIAGGADWLIALALAAAVPPLLRPPDRAGDLQIGVVAAFAAGSKVEGVPLAAFLVLVQWGRRAWGERRLALGTGLRTGLPVAAVVLPWLWRLRHDHLFQALSSAGPFDPSRAPKILAATLEALRTPSWHGLLWTMFLPPLLLVHRRARPFAVAVTLQILFYFYTYFTSISAIEPRLFVISSFARLGFQIVPASLVVGLVAWGPHSPTPLSQPSTRPSGERGASRCSD
;
A
#
# COMPACT_ATOMS: atom_id res chain seq x y z
N MET A 1 -25.03 1.37 -18.80
CA MET A 1 -24.50 1.64 -17.44
C MET A 1 -24.87 3.07 -17.05
N SER A 2 -25.38 3.33 -15.85
CA SER A 2 -25.58 4.71 -15.39
C SER A 2 -24.22 5.35 -15.10
N ALA A 3 -24.02 6.62 -15.49
CA ALA A 3 -22.75 7.32 -15.26
C ALA A 3 -22.46 7.58 -13.76
N LEU A 4 -23.51 7.69 -12.93
CA LEU A 4 -23.39 8.12 -11.54
C LEU A 4 -22.47 7.22 -10.68
N PRO A 5 -22.62 5.88 -10.61
CA PRO A 5 -21.72 5.04 -9.82
C PRO A 5 -20.25 5.11 -10.26
N LEU A 6 -19.99 5.28 -11.56
CA LEU A 6 -18.63 5.45 -12.07
C LEU A 6 -18.03 6.80 -11.66
N LEU A 7 -18.83 7.87 -11.70
CA LEU A 7 -18.42 9.19 -11.21
C LEU A 7 -18.13 9.15 -9.72
N VAL A 8 -18.95 8.45 -8.92
CA VAL A 8 -18.72 8.29 -7.48
C VAL A 8 -17.46 7.48 -7.21
N ALA A 9 -17.25 6.36 -7.88
CA ALA A 9 -16.01 5.57 -7.74
C ALA A 9 -14.76 6.36 -8.14
N ALA A 10 -14.87 7.26 -9.13
CA ALA A 10 -13.79 8.18 -9.48
C ALA A 10 -13.60 9.31 -8.44
N ALA A 11 -14.67 9.75 -7.78
CA ALA A 11 -14.66 10.82 -6.79
C ALA A 11 -14.14 10.36 -5.41
N VAL A 12 -14.42 9.13 -4.99
CA VAL A 12 -14.00 8.61 -3.68
C VAL A 12 -12.49 8.75 -3.45
N PRO A 13 -11.60 8.31 -4.36
CA PRO A 13 -10.16 8.52 -4.22
C PRO A 13 -9.76 9.99 -4.13
N VAL A 14 -10.44 10.88 -4.85
CA VAL A 14 -10.21 12.33 -4.78
C VAL A 14 -10.58 12.86 -3.40
N LEU A 15 -11.74 12.45 -2.85
CA LEU A 15 -12.19 12.82 -1.51
C LEU A 15 -11.23 12.30 -0.43
N LEU A 16 -10.76 11.05 -0.56
CA LEU A 16 -9.75 10.47 0.33
C LEU A 16 -8.43 11.25 0.24
N GLY A 17 -7.98 11.59 -0.96
CA GLY A 17 -6.80 12.44 -1.17
C GLY A 17 -6.96 13.82 -0.52
N LEU A 18 -8.11 14.47 -0.64
CA LEU A 18 -8.38 15.75 0.01
C LEU A 18 -8.33 15.63 1.53
N LEU A 19 -9.00 14.62 2.10
CA LEU A 19 -9.03 14.35 3.53
C LEU A 19 -7.61 14.08 4.08
N GLY A 20 -6.86 13.20 3.41
CA GLY A 20 -5.50 12.86 3.80
C GLY A 20 -4.51 14.02 3.64
N SER A 21 -4.67 14.88 2.63
CA SER A 21 -3.77 16.03 2.42
C SER A 21 -3.72 17.00 3.61
N ARG A 22 -4.83 17.10 4.36
CA ARG A 22 -4.94 17.99 5.53
C ARG A 22 -4.51 17.30 6.80
N LEU A 23 -4.96 16.08 7.01
CA LEU A 23 -4.64 15.31 8.22
C LEU A 23 -3.19 14.82 8.24
N ALA A 24 -2.54 14.84 7.09
CA ALA A 24 -1.23 14.25 6.88
C ALA A 24 -0.29 15.23 6.15
N ALA A 25 -0.41 16.53 6.47
CA ALA A 25 0.45 17.58 5.93
C ALA A 25 1.96 17.36 6.20
N GLY A 26 2.29 16.55 7.22
CA GLY A 26 3.65 16.09 7.51
C GLY A 26 4.13 14.88 6.70
N LEU A 27 3.28 14.25 5.88
CA LEU A 27 3.66 13.12 5.03
C LEU A 27 4.53 13.53 3.85
N ALA A 28 4.40 14.76 3.36
CA ALA A 28 5.13 15.20 2.19
C ALA A 28 6.57 15.62 2.56
N ALA A 29 7.56 14.88 2.09
CA ALA A 29 8.92 15.38 2.03
C ALA A 29 9.07 16.36 0.85
N SER A 30 9.96 17.35 0.99
CA SER A 30 10.23 18.33 -0.08
C SER A 30 10.72 17.69 -1.38
N ARG A 31 11.31 16.50 -1.28
CA ARG A 31 11.81 15.73 -2.41
C ARG A 31 10.75 14.90 -3.11
N ASP A 32 9.56 14.73 -2.56
CA ASP A 32 8.54 13.83 -3.10
C ASP A 32 7.92 14.39 -4.38
N GLY A 33 7.63 13.51 -5.34
CA GLY A 33 6.88 13.84 -6.55
C GLY A 33 5.38 14.06 -6.26
N ALA A 34 4.72 14.88 -7.08
CA ALA A 34 3.30 15.20 -6.89
C ALA A 34 2.38 13.96 -6.91
N LEU A 35 2.62 13.02 -7.84
CA LEU A 35 1.84 11.78 -7.92
C LEU A 35 2.00 10.90 -6.67
N TYR A 36 3.22 10.81 -6.13
CA TYR A 36 3.46 10.06 -4.89
C TYR A 36 2.86 10.74 -3.67
N ARG A 37 2.89 12.08 -3.60
CA ARG A 37 2.15 12.81 -2.56
C ARG A 37 0.66 12.51 -2.64
N ALA A 38 0.06 12.52 -3.83
CA ALA A 38 -1.33 12.13 -4.02
C ALA A 38 -1.57 10.69 -3.54
N THR A 39 -0.68 9.74 -3.85
CA THR A 39 -0.72 8.38 -3.30
C THR A 39 -0.75 8.40 -1.77
N LEU A 40 0.23 9.04 -1.11
CA LEU A 40 0.29 9.14 0.35
C LEU A 40 -0.97 9.77 0.97
N TYR A 41 -1.55 10.77 0.31
CA TYR A 41 -2.78 11.40 0.76
C TYR A 41 -3.99 10.48 0.61
N VAL A 42 -4.11 9.72 -0.48
CA VAL A 42 -5.19 8.73 -0.63
C VAL A 42 -5.06 7.65 0.45
N LEU A 43 -3.85 7.14 0.71
CA LEU A 43 -3.59 6.15 1.76
C LEU A 43 -3.97 6.71 3.14
N GLY A 44 -3.52 7.93 3.46
CA GLY A 44 -3.85 8.60 4.72
C GLY A 44 -5.36 8.85 4.88
N GLY A 45 -6.03 9.28 3.81
CA GLY A 45 -7.47 9.45 3.78
C GLY A 45 -8.23 8.15 3.98
N ALA A 46 -7.76 7.05 3.38
CA ALA A 46 -8.34 5.72 3.55
C ALA A 46 -8.20 5.23 5.00
N VAL A 47 -7.04 5.44 5.64
CA VAL A 47 -6.85 5.15 7.08
C VAL A 47 -7.80 5.98 7.94
N VAL A 48 -7.93 7.28 7.67
CA VAL A 48 -8.85 8.15 8.42
C VAL A 48 -10.30 7.72 8.24
N LEU A 49 -10.70 7.39 7.00
CA LEU A 49 -12.05 6.87 6.73
C LEU A 49 -12.29 5.59 7.55
N HIS A 50 -11.35 4.64 7.52
CA HIS A 50 -11.47 3.40 8.28
C HIS A 50 -11.64 3.64 9.79
N LEU A 51 -10.83 4.53 10.36
CA LEU A 51 -10.95 4.91 11.77
C LEU A 51 -12.28 5.59 12.07
N LEU A 52 -12.76 6.47 11.18
CA LEU A 52 -14.05 7.14 11.32
C LEU A 52 -15.19 6.13 11.33
N LEU A 53 -15.23 5.20 10.37
CA LEU A 53 -16.26 4.16 10.28
C LEU A 53 -16.21 3.22 11.48
N THR A 54 -15.00 2.86 11.93
CA THR A 54 -14.80 2.08 13.15
C THR A 54 -15.38 2.81 14.38
N LEU A 55 -15.14 4.12 14.52
CA LEU A 55 -15.69 4.91 15.62
C LEU A 55 -17.22 5.04 15.57
N LEU A 56 -17.80 5.20 14.37
CA LEU A 56 -19.25 5.21 14.20
C LEU A 56 -19.86 3.86 14.60
N ASP A 57 -19.25 2.74 14.20
CA ASP A 57 -19.70 1.41 14.59
C ASP A 57 -19.57 1.15 16.09
N LEU A 58 -18.49 1.64 16.71
CA LEU A 58 -18.31 1.58 18.17
C LEU A 58 -19.39 2.39 18.91
N ALA A 59 -19.80 3.52 18.32
CA ALA A 59 -20.86 4.36 18.85
C ALA A 59 -22.28 3.87 18.50
N GLY A 60 -22.41 2.80 17.71
CA GLY A 60 -23.71 2.31 17.22
C GLY A 60 -24.42 3.29 16.29
N ILE A 61 -23.69 4.19 15.62
CA ILE A 61 -24.23 5.20 14.71
C ILE A 61 -24.24 4.63 13.28
N PRO A 62 -25.42 4.47 12.65
CA PRO A 62 -25.50 3.97 11.29
C PRO A 62 -24.79 4.89 10.30
N TRP A 63 -24.04 4.31 9.37
CA TRP A 63 -23.38 5.01 8.28
C TRP A 63 -24.43 5.63 7.35
N HIS A 64 -24.42 6.95 7.26
CA HIS A 64 -25.29 7.70 6.37
C HIS A 64 -24.45 8.59 5.44
N PRO A 65 -24.73 8.66 4.13
CA PRO A 65 -23.90 9.43 3.19
C PRO A 65 -23.76 10.91 3.60
N LEU A 66 -24.85 11.56 4.04
CA LEU A 66 -24.78 12.95 4.53
C LEU A 66 -23.89 13.08 5.77
N LEU A 67 -23.97 12.14 6.71
CA LEU A 67 -23.15 12.16 7.91
C LEU A 67 -21.66 12.01 7.55
N LEU A 68 -21.33 11.09 6.65
CA LEU A 68 -19.96 10.88 6.18
C LEU A 68 -19.42 12.13 5.47
N VAL A 69 -20.23 12.80 4.65
CA VAL A 69 -19.85 14.07 4.01
C VAL A 69 -19.61 15.17 5.05
N ILE A 70 -20.52 15.34 6.01
CA ILE A 70 -20.38 16.36 7.07
C ILE A 70 -19.13 16.11 7.91
N LEU A 71 -18.92 14.87 8.37
CA LEU A 71 -17.73 14.50 9.16
C LEU A 71 -16.44 14.65 8.34
N GLY A 72 -16.47 14.28 7.05
CA GLY A 72 -15.34 14.48 6.14
C GLY A 72 -14.98 15.96 5.99
N ILE A 73 -15.96 16.84 5.79
CA ILE A 73 -15.77 18.30 5.72
C ILE A 73 -15.24 18.81 7.07
N ALA A 74 -15.82 18.40 8.19
CA ALA A 74 -15.39 18.82 9.51
C ALA A 74 -13.93 18.43 9.79
N LEU A 75 -13.54 17.18 9.49
CA LEU A 75 -12.16 16.72 9.61
C LEU A 75 -11.21 17.48 8.68
N TYR A 76 -11.64 17.76 7.45
CA TYR A 76 -10.86 18.58 6.51
C TYR A 76 -10.61 19.99 7.04
N VAL A 77 -11.66 20.66 7.54
CA VAL A 77 -11.58 22.02 8.12
C VAL A 77 -10.74 22.03 9.38
N LEU A 78 -10.91 21.03 10.26
CA LEU A 78 -10.11 20.87 11.46
C LEU A 78 -8.62 20.69 11.12
N GLY A 79 -8.32 19.81 10.17
CA GLY A 79 -6.96 19.61 9.67
C GLY A 79 -6.38 20.89 9.07
N TRP A 80 -7.17 21.66 8.32
CA TRP A 80 -6.75 22.96 7.79
C TRP A 80 -6.42 23.97 8.89
N ARG A 81 -7.22 24.02 9.95
CA ARG A 81 -7.12 25.04 11.01
C ARG A 81 -5.99 24.75 11.99
N PHE A 82 -5.82 23.49 12.38
CA PHE A 82 -4.98 23.11 13.52
C PHE A 82 -3.69 22.37 13.15
N LEU A 83 -3.58 21.79 11.95
CA LEU A 83 -2.39 21.06 11.57
C LEU A 83 -1.39 21.98 10.83
N PRO A 84 -0.09 21.83 11.10
CA PRO A 84 0.93 22.62 10.43
C PRO A 84 0.86 22.41 8.93
N ARG A 85 0.94 23.50 8.18
CA ARG A 85 0.91 23.44 6.71
C ARG A 85 2.20 22.79 6.22
N GLY A 86 2.06 21.82 5.31
CA GLY A 86 3.19 21.14 4.70
C GLY A 86 4.10 22.08 3.91
N PRO A 87 5.29 21.60 3.48
CA PRO A 87 6.29 22.40 2.76
C PRO A 87 5.82 22.97 1.41
N GLU A 88 4.61 22.64 0.95
CA GLU A 88 4.01 23.13 -0.30
C GLU A 88 3.91 24.66 -0.40
N ARG A 89 3.99 25.41 0.72
CA ARG A 89 3.98 26.87 0.70
C ARG A 89 5.35 27.53 0.52
N MET A 90 6.47 26.81 0.59
CA MET A 90 7.81 27.41 0.43
C MET A 90 8.25 27.57 -1.04
N GLY A 91 7.31 27.86 -1.96
CA GLY A 91 7.64 28.33 -3.31
C GLY A 91 8.16 27.28 -4.30
N GLY A 92 8.21 26.00 -3.93
CA GLY A 92 8.50 24.93 -4.88
C GLY A 92 7.33 24.73 -5.83
N ARG A 93 7.37 25.32 -7.03
CA ARG A 93 6.40 25.04 -8.11
C ARG A 93 6.10 23.54 -8.12
N THR A 94 4.83 23.16 -7.97
CA THR A 94 4.34 21.80 -8.21
C THR A 94 4.48 21.54 -9.70
N ASN A 95 5.71 21.33 -10.15
CA ASN A 95 5.99 20.98 -11.52
C ASN A 95 5.32 19.64 -11.75
N PHE A 96 4.20 19.66 -12.48
CA PHE A 96 3.73 18.47 -13.17
C PHE A 96 4.94 17.80 -13.82
N PRO A 97 5.03 16.46 -13.81
CA PRO A 97 6.24 15.77 -14.20
C PRO A 97 6.60 16.15 -15.65
N SER A 98 7.53 17.08 -15.83
CA SER A 98 8.11 17.49 -17.12
C SER A 98 8.98 16.38 -17.74
N GLY A 99 8.87 15.16 -17.24
CA GLY A 99 9.64 13.99 -17.60
C GLY A 99 8.78 12.73 -17.69
N LEU A 100 7.53 12.85 -18.16
CA LEU A 100 6.82 11.69 -18.71
C LEU A 100 7.64 11.14 -19.89
N GLY A 101 7.70 9.82 -20.02
CA GLY A 101 8.36 9.15 -21.12
C GLY A 101 7.59 7.94 -21.63
N TRP A 102 8.23 7.17 -22.49
CA TRP A 102 7.62 6.00 -23.13
C TRP A 102 7.17 4.92 -22.12
N GLY A 103 7.86 4.77 -20.99
CA GLY A 103 7.51 3.83 -19.93
C GLY A 103 6.25 4.26 -19.17
N ASP A 104 6.05 5.57 -18.98
CA ASP A 104 4.77 6.10 -18.48
C ASP A 104 3.64 5.81 -19.48
N GLY A 105 3.90 5.94 -20.79
CA GLY A 105 2.95 5.59 -21.86
C GLY A 105 2.52 4.11 -21.85
N ILE A 106 3.48 3.19 -21.73
CA ILE A 106 3.19 1.75 -21.60
C ILE A 106 2.40 1.47 -20.32
N ALA A 107 2.79 2.09 -19.20
CA ALA A 107 2.10 1.92 -17.93
C ALA A 107 0.63 2.38 -17.99
N LEU A 108 0.37 3.52 -18.63
CA LEU A 108 -0.99 4.02 -18.88
C LEU A 108 -1.78 3.09 -19.80
N PHE A 109 -1.15 2.55 -20.86
CA PHE A 109 -1.81 1.58 -21.75
C PHE A 109 -2.22 0.32 -20.99
N VAL A 110 -1.32 -0.26 -20.20
CA VAL A 110 -1.62 -1.47 -19.40
C VAL A 110 -2.70 -1.19 -18.36
N LEU A 111 -2.64 -0.04 -17.69
CA LEU A 111 -3.69 0.40 -16.77
C LEU A 111 -5.04 0.53 -17.49
N ALA A 112 -5.08 1.16 -18.66
CA ALA A 112 -6.31 1.31 -19.44
C ALA A 112 -6.89 -0.05 -19.86
N ALA A 113 -6.05 -0.97 -20.33
CA ALA A 113 -6.48 -2.34 -20.67
C ALA A 113 -7.05 -3.07 -19.45
N PHE A 114 -6.36 -3.00 -18.30
CA PHE A 114 -6.85 -3.55 -17.03
C PHE A 114 -8.20 -2.94 -16.65
N THR A 115 -8.35 -1.61 -16.71
CA THR A 115 -9.58 -0.90 -16.37
C THR A 115 -10.73 -1.28 -17.28
N LEU A 116 -10.52 -1.39 -18.60
CA LEU A 116 -11.56 -1.81 -19.54
C LEU A 116 -12.03 -3.25 -19.27
N LEU A 117 -11.11 -4.16 -18.99
CA LEU A 117 -11.42 -5.54 -18.62
C LEU A 117 -12.13 -5.63 -17.26
N ALA A 118 -11.74 -4.80 -16.30
CA ALA A 118 -12.37 -4.73 -14.99
C ALA A 118 -13.81 -4.18 -15.10
N LEU A 119 -14.01 -3.12 -15.89
CA LEU A 119 -15.32 -2.49 -16.13
C LEU A 119 -16.29 -3.40 -16.88
N SER A 120 -15.78 -4.25 -17.77
CA SER A 120 -16.54 -5.28 -18.47
C SER A 120 -16.67 -6.58 -17.66
N HIS A 121 -16.13 -6.60 -16.43
CA HIS A 121 -16.20 -7.70 -15.46
C HIS A 121 -15.45 -8.98 -15.87
N TRP A 122 -14.72 -8.97 -16.98
CA TRP A 122 -13.98 -10.14 -17.51
C TRP A 122 -12.91 -10.65 -16.54
N ILE A 123 -12.36 -9.76 -15.72
CA ILE A 123 -11.28 -10.08 -14.77
C ILE A 123 -11.76 -9.96 -13.31
N THR A 124 -13.07 -10.05 -13.07
CA THR A 124 -13.64 -10.01 -11.72
C THR A 124 -13.19 -11.22 -10.91
N PHE A 125 -12.66 -10.97 -9.72
CA PHE A 125 -12.14 -12.04 -8.89
C PHE A 125 -13.22 -12.81 -8.16
N SER A 126 -13.01 -14.11 -7.98
CA SER A 126 -13.86 -14.94 -7.13
C SER A 126 -13.90 -14.41 -5.70
N ASP A 127 -12.78 -13.92 -5.14
CA ASP A 127 -12.83 -13.32 -3.80
C ASP A 127 -13.67 -12.03 -3.78
N PHE A 128 -13.82 -11.30 -4.89
CA PHE A 128 -14.77 -10.19 -4.89
C PHE A 128 -16.19 -10.72 -4.67
N VAL A 129 -16.59 -11.74 -5.42
CA VAL A 129 -17.96 -12.31 -5.35
C VAL A 129 -18.24 -12.96 -4.00
N PHE A 130 -17.30 -13.77 -3.51
CA PHE A 130 -17.53 -14.62 -2.34
C PHE A 130 -16.99 -14.07 -1.03
N HIS A 131 -16.14 -13.02 -1.05
CA HIS A 131 -15.45 -12.55 0.15
C HIS A 131 -15.54 -11.02 0.30
N TRP A 132 -14.78 -10.24 -0.47
CA TRP A 132 -14.63 -8.80 -0.30
C TRP A 132 -15.87 -8.00 -0.71
N GLY A 133 -16.41 -8.26 -1.89
CA GLY A 133 -17.62 -7.60 -2.39
C GLY A 133 -18.87 -8.01 -1.61
N LEU A 134 -18.95 -9.28 -1.20
CA LEU A 134 -20.03 -9.76 -0.33
C LEU A 134 -20.05 -9.03 1.02
N LYS A 135 -18.89 -8.87 1.67
CA LYS A 135 -18.75 -8.06 2.89
C LYS A 135 -19.14 -6.60 2.64
N GLY A 136 -18.60 -5.97 1.59
CA GLY A 136 -18.91 -4.58 1.26
C GLY A 136 -20.41 -4.36 1.04
N ARG A 137 -21.09 -5.28 0.34
CA ARG A 137 -22.55 -5.23 0.15
C ARG A 137 -23.30 -5.39 1.46
N ARG A 138 -22.87 -6.30 2.34
CA ARG A 138 -23.46 -6.46 3.67
C ARG A 138 -23.32 -5.19 4.50
N PHE A 139 -22.15 -4.56 4.48
CA PHE A 139 -21.91 -3.33 5.23
C PHE A 139 -22.73 -2.15 4.69
N PHE A 140 -22.86 -2.05 3.37
CA PHE A 140 -23.75 -1.07 2.73
C PHE A 140 -25.21 -1.23 3.19
N VAL A 141 -25.74 -2.46 3.20
CA VAL A 141 -27.14 -2.74 3.61
C VAL A 141 -27.34 -2.51 5.10
N ALA A 142 -26.38 -2.94 5.93
CA ALA A 142 -26.43 -2.77 7.38
C ALA A 142 -26.16 -1.33 7.82
N ARG A 143 -25.61 -0.48 6.94
CA ARG A 143 -25.09 0.86 7.28
C ARG A 143 -24.08 0.79 8.43
N GLY A 144 -23.15 -0.15 8.38
CA GLY A 144 -22.23 -0.49 9.47
C GLY A 144 -21.57 -1.84 9.20
N VAL A 145 -20.54 -2.21 9.96
CA VAL A 145 -20.02 -3.59 9.92
C VAL A 145 -21.07 -4.54 10.49
N ASP A 146 -21.56 -5.47 9.66
CA ASP A 146 -22.54 -6.48 10.06
C ASP A 146 -21.87 -7.62 10.84
N TYR A 147 -21.53 -7.36 12.10
CA TYR A 147 -20.87 -8.32 12.98
C TYR A 147 -21.72 -9.57 13.24
N THR A 148 -23.05 -9.44 13.24
CA THR A 148 -23.95 -10.60 13.39
C THR A 148 -23.88 -11.54 12.18
N TYR A 149 -23.77 -10.98 10.97
CA TYR A 149 -23.48 -11.78 9.79
C TYR A 149 -22.09 -12.39 9.88
N LEU A 150 -21.04 -11.60 10.16
CA LEU A 150 -19.66 -12.10 10.20
C LEU A 150 -19.46 -13.22 11.22
N ALA A 151 -20.13 -13.16 12.37
CA ALA A 151 -20.04 -14.15 13.44
C ALA A 151 -20.75 -15.48 13.13
N ARG A 152 -21.50 -15.59 12.01
CA ARG A 152 -22.12 -16.86 11.62
C ARG A 152 -21.04 -17.90 11.31
N ARG A 153 -21.15 -19.08 11.92
CA ARG A 153 -20.14 -20.15 11.77
C ARG A 153 -19.83 -20.53 10.31
N TRP A 154 -20.83 -20.53 9.43
CA TRP A 154 -20.63 -20.87 8.01
C TRP A 154 -19.87 -19.80 7.22
N ASN A 155 -19.67 -18.60 7.77
CA ASN A 155 -18.91 -17.53 7.15
C ASN A 155 -17.39 -17.66 7.36
N TRP A 156 -16.90 -18.76 7.95
CA TRP A 156 -15.46 -19.01 8.11
C TRP A 156 -14.67 -18.83 6.78
N VAL A 157 -15.25 -19.26 5.64
CA VAL A 157 -14.66 -19.16 4.30
C VAL A 157 -14.46 -17.73 3.80
N ILE A 158 -15.22 -16.77 4.33
CA ILE A 158 -15.10 -15.36 3.95
C ILE A 158 -14.17 -14.62 4.89
N HIS A 159 -13.37 -15.33 5.69
CA HIS A 159 -12.41 -14.77 6.63
C HIS A 159 -12.95 -13.58 7.44
N PRO A 160 -14.01 -13.74 8.26
CA PRO A 160 -14.55 -12.69 9.13
C PRO A 160 -13.51 -12.02 10.03
N ASP A 161 -12.37 -12.67 10.25
CA ASP A 161 -11.23 -12.16 10.99
C ASP A 161 -10.39 -11.14 10.23
N TYR A 162 -10.58 -10.98 8.91
CA TYR A 162 -9.79 -10.02 8.14
C TYR A 162 -10.18 -8.56 8.45
N PRO A 163 -9.19 -7.65 8.47
CA PRO A 163 -9.44 -6.20 8.52
C PRO A 163 -10.39 -5.71 7.40
N ASN A 164 -11.12 -4.62 7.68
CA ASN A 164 -12.31 -4.23 6.92
C ASN A 164 -12.12 -3.08 5.92
N LEU A 165 -10.91 -2.53 5.73
CA LEU A 165 -10.73 -1.33 4.91
C LEU A 165 -11.30 -1.45 3.48
N LEU A 166 -11.04 -2.57 2.78
CA LEU A 166 -11.54 -2.73 1.41
C LEU A 166 -13.08 -2.85 1.37
N PRO A 167 -13.73 -3.74 2.15
CA PRO A 167 -15.20 -3.77 2.26
C PRO A 167 -15.82 -2.42 2.65
N GLU A 168 -15.18 -1.65 3.52
CA GLU A 168 -15.63 -0.31 3.92
C GLU A 168 -15.56 0.69 2.77
N VAL A 169 -14.48 0.70 1.99
CA VAL A 169 -14.38 1.52 0.77
C VAL A 169 -15.52 1.16 -0.18
N TYR A 170 -15.79 -0.13 -0.41
CA TYR A 170 -16.92 -0.56 -1.22
C TYR A 170 -18.27 -0.10 -0.68
N ALA A 171 -18.47 -0.20 0.63
CA ALA A 171 -19.71 0.22 1.27
C ALA A 171 -19.92 1.73 1.15
N VAL A 172 -18.88 2.54 1.37
CA VAL A 172 -18.94 4.00 1.21
C VAL A 172 -19.20 4.40 -0.23
N THR A 173 -18.51 3.79 -1.19
CA THR A 173 -18.77 4.01 -2.62
C THR A 173 -20.23 3.67 -2.96
N ALA A 174 -20.78 2.58 -2.41
CA ALA A 174 -22.18 2.21 -2.62
C ALA A 174 -23.18 3.16 -1.91
N LEU A 175 -22.87 3.64 -0.70
CA LEU A 175 -23.69 4.62 0.03
C LEU A 175 -23.79 5.95 -0.73
N LEU A 176 -22.67 6.44 -1.26
CA LEU A 176 -22.62 7.67 -2.04
C LEU A 176 -23.29 7.52 -3.42
N ALA A 177 -23.20 6.34 -4.03
CA ALA A 177 -23.88 6.03 -5.29
C ALA A 177 -25.37 5.68 -5.11
N GLY A 178 -25.83 5.46 -3.86
CA GLY A 178 -27.18 5.00 -3.54
C GLY A 178 -27.47 3.54 -3.88
N ARG A 179 -26.47 2.78 -4.35
CA ARG A 179 -26.59 1.36 -4.72
C ARG A 179 -25.23 0.66 -4.77
N PHE A 180 -25.23 -0.66 -4.61
CA PHE A 180 -24.03 -1.49 -4.78
C PHE A 180 -23.84 -1.86 -6.26
N ASP A 181 -22.95 -1.14 -6.95
CA ASP A 181 -22.67 -1.30 -8.38
C ASP A 181 -21.34 -2.01 -8.62
N LEU A 182 -21.37 -3.11 -9.38
CA LEU A 182 -20.18 -3.95 -9.61
C LEU A 182 -19.04 -3.18 -10.33
N SER A 183 -19.36 -2.43 -11.38
CA SER A 183 -18.36 -1.69 -12.16
C SER A 183 -17.69 -0.59 -11.33
N ALA A 184 -18.45 0.07 -10.45
CA ALA A 184 -17.90 1.03 -9.49
C ALA A 184 -16.85 0.36 -8.57
N MET A 185 -17.13 -0.83 -8.03
CA MET A 185 -16.17 -1.55 -7.19
C MET A 185 -14.93 -2.02 -7.97
N MET A 186 -15.10 -2.40 -9.23
CA MET A 186 -13.98 -2.77 -10.10
C MET A 186 -13.05 -1.58 -10.43
N LEU A 187 -13.59 -0.35 -10.47
CA LEU A 187 -12.76 0.85 -10.65
C LEU A 187 -11.82 1.10 -9.47
N GLU A 188 -12.19 0.74 -8.24
CA GLU A 188 -11.31 0.88 -7.08
C GLU A 188 -9.99 0.10 -7.28
N ALA A 189 -10.05 -1.11 -7.86
CA ALA A 189 -8.85 -1.86 -8.20
C ALA A 189 -7.96 -1.13 -9.22
N SER A 190 -8.56 -0.45 -10.19
CA SER A 190 -7.83 0.36 -11.18
C SER A 190 -7.16 1.57 -10.52
N VAL A 191 -7.84 2.21 -9.55
CA VAL A 191 -7.28 3.31 -8.77
C VAL A 191 -6.07 2.80 -7.97
N PHE A 192 -6.20 1.70 -7.24
CA PHE A 192 -5.08 1.14 -6.48
C PHE A 192 -3.90 0.75 -7.38
N PHE A 193 -4.18 0.22 -8.58
CA PHE A 193 -3.14 -0.05 -9.56
C PHE A 193 -2.43 1.24 -10.02
N ALA A 194 -3.17 2.30 -10.35
CA ALA A 194 -2.59 3.59 -10.72
C ALA A 194 -1.71 4.18 -9.61
N LEU A 195 -2.16 4.11 -8.36
CA LEU A 195 -1.41 4.58 -7.19
C LEU A 195 -0.15 3.74 -6.94
N LEU A 196 -0.19 2.43 -7.21
CA LEU A 196 0.95 1.53 -7.12
C LEU A 196 2.01 1.93 -8.15
N LEU A 197 1.61 2.22 -9.39
CA LEU A 197 2.51 2.68 -10.44
C LEU A 197 3.12 4.04 -10.10
N ALA A 198 2.34 4.96 -9.51
CA ALA A 198 2.86 6.24 -9.02
C ALA A 198 3.92 6.06 -7.91
N ALA A 199 3.69 5.15 -6.96
CA ALA A 199 4.66 4.81 -5.92
C ALA A 199 5.92 4.13 -6.48
N ALA A 200 5.76 3.19 -7.42
CA ALA A 200 6.87 2.51 -8.07
C ALA A 200 7.76 3.49 -8.87
N ARG A 201 7.14 4.37 -9.66
CA ARG A 201 7.81 5.46 -10.38
C ARG A 201 8.63 6.34 -9.44
N GLU A 202 8.07 6.66 -8.28
CA GLU A 202 8.74 7.45 -7.27
C GLU A 202 9.91 6.70 -6.63
N GLY A 203 9.75 5.42 -6.31
CA GLY A 203 10.83 4.59 -5.76
C GLY A 203 12.01 4.51 -6.72
N LEU A 204 11.76 4.32 -8.02
CA LEU A 204 12.78 4.35 -9.07
C LEU A 204 13.48 5.72 -9.15
N ARG A 205 12.72 6.82 -9.05
CA ARG A 205 13.24 8.20 -9.10
C ARG A 205 14.09 8.54 -7.87
N GLN A 206 13.55 8.38 -6.67
CA GLN A 206 14.28 8.67 -5.43
C GLN A 206 15.45 7.71 -5.22
N GLY A 207 15.35 6.48 -5.73
CA GLY A 207 16.43 5.51 -5.80
C GLY A 207 17.62 5.94 -6.65
N GLY A 208 17.50 6.96 -7.50
CA GLY A 208 18.60 7.44 -8.34
C GLY A 208 18.81 6.62 -9.62
N ALA A 209 17.84 5.80 -10.01
CA ALA A 209 17.92 5.03 -11.25
C ALA A 209 18.02 5.95 -12.47
N GLY A 210 18.84 5.55 -13.46
CA GLY A 210 18.98 6.21 -14.76
C GLY A 210 17.64 6.44 -15.46
N ARG A 211 17.55 7.43 -16.37
CA ARG A 211 16.30 7.72 -17.12
C ARG A 211 15.75 6.48 -17.82
N PHE A 212 16.62 5.71 -18.49
CA PHE A 212 16.22 4.47 -19.14
C PHE A 212 15.68 3.44 -18.15
N THR A 213 16.43 3.13 -17.08
CA THR A 213 16.02 2.20 -16.01
C THR A 213 14.69 2.59 -15.38
N ARG A 214 14.44 3.89 -15.19
CA ARG A 214 13.15 4.37 -14.65
C ARG A 214 11.99 4.06 -15.60
N GLN A 215 12.17 4.30 -16.89
CA GLN A 215 11.14 4.09 -17.90
C GLN A 215 10.91 2.59 -18.17
N ALA A 216 11.98 1.84 -18.40
CA ALA A 216 11.93 0.38 -18.57
C ALA A 216 11.41 -0.32 -17.32
N GLY A 217 11.84 0.10 -16.14
CA GLY A 217 11.37 -0.44 -14.86
C GLY A 217 9.88 -0.22 -14.65
N LEU A 218 9.39 1.00 -14.88
CA LEU A 218 7.97 1.31 -14.76
C LEU A 218 7.12 0.50 -15.76
N ALA A 219 7.57 0.41 -17.02
CA ALA A 219 6.91 -0.40 -18.04
C ALA A 219 6.87 -1.88 -17.65
N LEU A 220 8.00 -2.46 -17.19
CA LEU A 220 8.08 -3.83 -16.73
C LEU A 220 7.14 -4.10 -15.55
N ILE A 221 7.14 -3.23 -14.54
CA ILE A 221 6.29 -3.36 -13.36
C ILE A 221 4.81 -3.29 -13.76
N ALA A 222 4.44 -2.35 -14.64
CA ALA A 222 3.09 -2.24 -15.14
C ALA A 222 2.67 -3.48 -15.92
N CYS A 223 3.50 -3.96 -16.86
CA CYS A 223 3.21 -5.18 -17.62
C CYS A 223 3.12 -6.41 -16.72
N ALA A 224 4.02 -6.57 -15.75
CA ALA A 224 4.01 -7.70 -14.82
C ALA A 224 2.77 -7.70 -13.92
N ALA A 225 2.46 -6.56 -13.29
CA ALA A 225 1.31 -6.43 -12.42
C ALA A 225 -0.01 -6.51 -13.19
N GLY A 226 -0.08 -5.90 -14.38
CA GLY A 226 -1.25 -5.94 -15.26
C GLY A 226 -1.49 -7.33 -15.85
N ALA A 227 -0.45 -8.00 -16.35
CA ALA A 227 -0.57 -9.36 -16.90
C ALA A 227 -0.97 -10.37 -15.83
N TYR A 228 -0.36 -10.33 -14.64
CA TYR A 228 -0.81 -11.15 -13.52
C TYR A 228 -2.23 -10.77 -13.10
N GLY A 229 -2.51 -9.47 -13.05
CA GLY A 229 -3.79 -8.91 -12.64
C GLY A 229 -4.97 -9.40 -13.50
N ILE A 230 -4.75 -9.39 -14.82
CA ILE A 230 -5.68 -9.89 -15.84
C ILE A 230 -5.70 -11.43 -15.83
N GLY A 231 -4.54 -12.07 -15.95
CA GLY A 231 -4.44 -13.53 -16.11
C GLY A 231 -4.88 -14.33 -14.87
N SER A 232 -4.85 -13.71 -13.69
CA SER A 232 -5.30 -14.32 -12.43
C SER A 232 -6.62 -13.73 -11.94
N LEU A 233 -7.27 -12.89 -12.77
CA LEU A 233 -8.60 -12.33 -12.54
C LEU A 233 -8.75 -11.62 -11.18
N ILE A 234 -7.77 -10.82 -10.72
CA ILE A 234 -7.77 -10.32 -9.33
C ILE A 234 -8.47 -8.97 -9.13
N ALA A 235 -9.28 -8.50 -10.11
CA ALA A 235 -9.99 -7.24 -9.94
C ALA A 235 -11.01 -7.36 -8.78
N GLY A 236 -10.98 -6.36 -7.90
CA GLY A 236 -11.81 -6.31 -6.70
C GLY A 236 -11.25 -7.04 -5.47
N GLY A 237 -10.05 -7.61 -5.54
CA GLY A 237 -9.37 -8.24 -4.40
C GLY A 237 -8.50 -7.29 -3.56
N ALA A 238 -8.24 -7.65 -2.31
CA ALA A 238 -7.40 -6.86 -1.39
C ALA A 238 -5.89 -6.90 -1.68
N ASP A 239 -5.43 -7.79 -2.57
CA ASP A 239 -4.00 -7.94 -2.86
C ASP A 239 -3.39 -6.67 -3.48
N TRP A 240 -4.20 -5.87 -4.20
CA TRP A 240 -3.81 -4.54 -4.70
C TRP A 240 -3.41 -3.58 -3.58
N LEU A 241 -4.10 -3.63 -2.44
CA LEU A 241 -3.84 -2.70 -1.33
C LEU A 241 -2.52 -3.04 -0.64
N ILE A 242 -2.23 -4.33 -0.42
CA ILE A 242 -0.94 -4.75 0.17
C ILE A 242 0.22 -4.45 -0.79
N ALA A 243 0.06 -4.73 -2.09
CA ALA A 243 1.06 -4.40 -3.11
C ALA A 243 1.31 -2.88 -3.17
N LEU A 244 0.25 -2.08 -3.12
CA LEU A 244 0.32 -0.62 -3.05
C LEU A 244 1.03 -0.14 -1.79
N ALA A 245 0.69 -0.70 -0.62
CA ALA A 245 1.33 -0.36 0.64
C ALA A 245 2.84 -0.61 0.57
N LEU A 246 3.25 -1.79 0.11
CA LEU A 246 4.66 -2.12 0.02
C LEU A 246 5.40 -1.24 -1.01
N ALA A 247 4.81 -0.96 -2.17
CA ALA A 247 5.37 -0.03 -3.15
C ALA A 247 5.48 1.40 -2.58
N ALA A 248 4.49 1.85 -1.82
CA ALA A 248 4.49 3.16 -1.18
C ALA A 248 5.51 3.27 -0.04
N ALA A 249 5.92 2.17 0.59
CA ALA A 249 7.01 2.13 1.56
C ALA A 249 8.40 2.28 0.91
N VAL A 250 8.56 2.00 -0.39
CA VAL A 250 9.87 1.98 -1.04
C VAL A 250 10.60 3.34 -0.96
N PRO A 251 10.00 4.49 -1.35
CA PRO A 251 10.71 5.77 -1.28
C PRO A 251 11.29 6.12 0.11
N PRO A 252 10.54 6.07 1.23
CA PRO A 252 11.09 6.32 2.57
C PRO A 252 12.12 5.29 3.03
N LEU A 253 12.05 4.03 2.56
CA LEU A 253 13.03 3.01 2.91
C LEU A 253 14.36 3.15 2.15
N LEU A 254 14.35 3.73 0.94
CA LEU A 254 15.55 3.94 0.11
C LEU A 254 16.33 5.21 0.41
N ARG A 255 15.77 6.15 1.20
CA ARG A 255 16.41 7.41 1.60
C ARG A 255 16.77 7.40 3.08
N PRO A 256 17.75 8.17 3.57
CA PRO A 256 18.08 8.24 5.00
C PRO A 256 16.83 8.52 5.87
N PRO A 257 16.74 7.96 7.09
CA PRO A 257 15.56 8.13 7.93
C PRO A 257 15.38 9.60 8.32
N ASP A 258 14.17 10.13 8.09
CA ASP A 258 13.79 11.49 8.44
C ASP A 258 12.33 11.56 8.94
N ARG A 259 11.94 12.73 9.48
CA ARG A 259 10.64 12.86 10.18
C ARG A 259 9.46 12.60 9.24
N ALA A 260 9.57 13.01 7.98
CA ALA A 260 8.56 12.73 6.96
C ALA A 260 8.48 11.22 6.70
N GLY A 261 9.63 10.54 6.61
CA GLY A 261 9.72 9.09 6.43
C GLY A 261 9.09 8.31 7.57
N ASP A 262 9.23 8.77 8.82
CA ASP A 262 8.55 8.15 9.97
C ASP A 262 7.02 8.18 9.81
N LEU A 263 6.46 9.34 9.43
CA LEU A 263 5.02 9.49 9.20
C LEU A 263 4.55 8.70 7.98
N GLN A 264 5.31 8.74 6.87
CA GLN A 264 5.03 7.98 5.65
C GLN A 264 4.95 6.48 5.97
N ILE A 265 5.93 5.94 6.68
CA ILE A 265 5.94 4.53 7.08
C ILE A 265 4.77 4.23 8.03
N GLY A 266 4.47 5.09 9.00
CA GLY A 266 3.34 4.90 9.91
C GLY A 266 1.99 4.81 9.18
N VAL A 267 1.73 5.72 8.24
CA VAL A 267 0.49 5.71 7.44
C VAL A 267 0.43 4.51 6.50
N VAL A 268 1.53 4.21 5.80
CA VAL A 268 1.60 3.04 4.90
C VAL A 268 1.39 1.73 5.68
N ALA A 269 2.00 1.61 6.86
CA ALA A 269 1.83 0.45 7.74
C ALA A 269 0.38 0.35 8.26
N ALA A 270 -0.24 1.46 8.66
CA ALA A 270 -1.64 1.46 9.09
C ALA A 270 -2.59 1.07 7.96
N PHE A 271 -2.33 1.58 6.74
CA PHE A 271 -3.08 1.19 5.53
C PHE A 271 -2.93 -0.31 5.24
N ALA A 272 -1.71 -0.85 5.30
CA ALA A 272 -1.47 -2.29 5.14
C ALA A 272 -2.27 -3.09 6.19
N ALA A 273 -2.14 -2.73 7.47
CA ALA A 273 -2.81 -3.41 8.58
C ALA A 273 -4.35 -3.39 8.45
N GLY A 274 -4.93 -2.32 7.91
CA GLY A 274 -6.37 -2.23 7.67
C GLY A 274 -6.88 -3.01 6.45
N SER A 275 -5.98 -3.40 5.53
CA SER A 275 -6.36 -3.94 4.22
C SER A 275 -6.62 -5.45 4.19
N LYS A 276 -5.79 -6.23 4.89
CA LYS A 276 -5.80 -7.70 4.89
C LYS A 276 -5.02 -8.23 6.09
N VAL A 277 -5.23 -9.49 6.51
CA VAL A 277 -4.52 -10.05 7.67
C VAL A 277 -3.00 -10.10 7.46
N GLU A 278 -2.53 -10.35 6.22
CA GLU A 278 -1.12 -10.32 5.84
C GLU A 278 -0.50 -8.93 5.95
N GLY A 279 -1.34 -7.89 5.95
CA GLY A 279 -0.91 -6.52 6.14
C GLY A 279 -0.53 -6.17 7.57
N VAL A 280 -1.04 -6.91 8.57
CA VAL A 280 -0.69 -6.74 9.99
C VAL A 280 0.79 -7.07 10.28
N PRO A 281 1.33 -8.25 9.90
CA PRO A 281 2.76 -8.52 10.06
C PRO A 281 3.61 -7.59 9.20
N LEU A 282 3.17 -7.25 7.97
CA LEU A 282 3.87 -6.28 7.13
C LEU A 282 4.00 -4.92 7.84
N ALA A 283 2.91 -4.43 8.43
CA ALA A 283 2.90 -3.18 9.20
C ALA A 283 3.89 -3.23 10.36
N ALA A 284 3.90 -4.33 11.12
CA ALA A 284 4.85 -4.55 12.21
C ALA A 284 6.30 -4.52 11.70
N PHE A 285 6.62 -5.25 10.61
CA PHE A 285 7.97 -5.27 10.05
C PHE A 285 8.41 -3.90 9.55
N LEU A 286 7.53 -3.14 8.89
CA LEU A 286 7.84 -1.77 8.44
C LEU A 286 8.15 -0.84 9.62
N VAL A 287 7.34 -0.88 10.69
CA VAL A 287 7.56 -0.08 11.90
C VAL A 287 8.86 -0.48 12.60
N LEU A 288 9.11 -1.79 12.80
CA LEU A 288 10.31 -2.30 13.45
C LEU A 288 11.58 -1.94 12.66
N VAL A 289 11.55 -2.06 11.33
CA VAL A 289 12.66 -1.63 10.47
C VAL A 289 12.91 -0.14 10.63
N GLN A 290 11.86 0.71 10.61
CA GLN A 290 12.03 2.15 10.77
C GLN A 290 12.58 2.53 12.15
N TRP A 291 12.13 1.86 13.22
CA TRP A 291 12.68 2.01 14.56
C TRP A 291 14.14 1.59 14.65
N GLY A 292 14.49 0.44 14.06
CA GLY A 292 15.87 -0.03 14.01
C GLY A 292 16.80 0.95 13.29
N ARG A 293 16.37 1.52 12.16
CA ARG A 293 17.13 2.55 11.42
C ARG A 293 17.40 3.79 12.26
N ARG A 294 16.39 4.25 13.02
CA ARG A 294 16.47 5.42 13.90
C ARG A 294 17.35 5.15 15.11
N ALA A 295 17.15 4.03 15.78
CA ALA A 295 17.96 3.63 16.92
C ALA A 295 19.44 3.45 16.53
N TRP A 296 19.73 2.86 15.37
CA TRP A 296 21.10 2.68 14.88
C TRP A 296 21.75 4.01 14.46
N GLY A 297 21.00 4.89 13.78
CA GLY A 297 21.52 6.17 13.30
C GLY A 297 21.68 7.22 14.40
N GLU A 298 20.74 7.29 15.34
CA GLU A 298 20.68 8.33 16.38
C GLU A 298 21.13 7.85 17.76
N ARG A 299 21.45 6.54 17.91
CA ARG A 299 21.75 5.85 19.19
C ARG A 299 20.63 5.92 20.24
N ARG A 300 19.46 6.48 19.90
CA ARG A 300 18.26 6.53 20.74
C ARG A 300 17.00 6.57 19.88
N LEU A 301 15.93 5.94 20.36
CA LEU A 301 14.60 6.09 19.75
C LEU A 301 13.88 7.27 20.43
N ALA A 302 13.79 8.42 19.75
CA ALA A 302 12.98 9.51 20.27
C ALA A 302 11.50 9.09 20.34
N LEU A 303 10.83 9.40 21.46
CA LEU A 303 9.40 9.10 21.67
C LEU A 303 8.53 9.58 20.49
N GLY A 304 8.82 10.77 19.98
CA GLY A 304 8.11 11.33 18.82
C GLY A 304 8.26 10.51 17.54
N THR A 305 9.37 9.81 17.34
CA THR A 305 9.55 8.86 16.24
C THR A 305 8.66 7.63 16.46
N GLY A 306 8.71 7.06 17.67
CA GLY A 306 7.88 5.91 18.06
C GLY A 306 6.39 6.15 17.83
N LEU A 307 5.90 7.31 18.26
CA LEU A 307 4.51 7.70 18.09
C LEU A 307 4.12 7.89 16.62
N ARG A 308 4.94 8.55 15.79
CA ARG A 308 4.60 8.83 14.39
C ARG A 308 4.48 7.58 13.53
N THR A 309 5.32 6.57 13.78
CA THR A 309 5.26 5.29 13.06
C THR A 309 4.25 4.33 13.67
N GLY A 310 4.18 4.25 15.01
CA GLY A 310 3.44 3.20 15.72
C GLY A 310 1.98 3.55 16.00
N LEU A 311 1.67 4.82 16.30
CA LEU A 311 0.32 5.22 16.69
C LEU A 311 -0.72 4.99 15.58
N PRO A 312 -0.46 5.31 14.28
CA PRO A 312 -1.42 5.03 13.22
C PRO A 312 -1.74 3.53 13.11
N VAL A 313 -0.72 2.68 13.25
CA VAL A 313 -0.90 1.21 13.20
C VAL A 313 -1.70 0.73 14.40
N ALA A 314 -1.36 1.19 15.62
CA ALA A 314 -2.10 0.83 16.82
C ALA A 314 -3.57 1.29 16.77
N ALA A 315 -3.84 2.46 16.21
CA ALA A 315 -5.19 2.98 16.04
C ALA A 315 -6.05 2.12 15.11
N VAL A 316 -5.44 1.43 14.13
CA VAL A 316 -6.13 0.49 13.23
C VAL A 316 -6.24 -0.90 13.86
N VAL A 317 -5.13 -1.42 14.38
CA VAL A 317 -5.03 -2.82 14.84
C VAL A 317 -5.78 -3.04 16.16
N LEU A 318 -5.70 -2.12 17.13
CA LEU A 318 -6.29 -2.34 18.45
C LEU A 318 -7.82 -2.43 18.42
N PRO A 319 -8.56 -1.53 17.74
CA PRO A 319 -10.02 -1.67 17.62
C PRO A 319 -10.42 -2.93 16.87
N TRP A 320 -9.68 -3.30 15.81
CA TRP A 320 -9.91 -4.55 15.09
C TRP A 320 -9.72 -5.77 16.00
N LEU A 321 -8.61 -5.87 16.74
CA LEU A 321 -8.37 -6.96 17.70
C LEU A 321 -9.46 -7.02 18.78
N TRP A 322 -9.89 -5.86 19.28
CA TRP A 322 -10.99 -5.77 20.24
C TRP A 322 -12.29 -6.34 19.65
N ARG A 323 -12.66 -5.96 18.42
CA ARG A 323 -13.81 -6.52 17.70
C ARG A 323 -13.69 -8.02 17.46
N LEU A 324 -12.51 -8.50 17.02
CA LEU A 324 -12.28 -9.93 16.82
C LEU A 324 -12.57 -10.74 18.09
N ARG A 325 -12.11 -10.22 19.23
CA ARG A 325 -12.33 -10.84 20.54
C ARG A 325 -13.79 -10.72 20.99
N HIS A 326 -14.37 -9.53 20.90
CA HIS A 326 -15.71 -9.23 21.38
C HIS A 326 -16.78 -10.00 20.60
N ASP A 327 -16.66 -10.03 19.28
CA ASP A 327 -17.63 -10.64 18.36
C ASP A 327 -17.26 -12.10 18.00
N HIS A 328 -16.27 -12.68 18.67
CA HIS A 328 -15.79 -14.07 18.48
C HIS A 328 -15.44 -14.43 17.02
N LEU A 329 -14.86 -13.48 16.28
CA LEU A 329 -14.55 -13.64 14.86
C LEU A 329 -13.23 -14.36 14.60
N PHE A 330 -12.35 -14.46 15.61
CA PHE A 330 -11.02 -15.03 15.45
C PHE A 330 -11.06 -16.53 15.08
N GLN A 331 -10.44 -16.88 13.96
CA GLN A 331 -10.41 -18.24 13.45
C GLN A 331 -9.10 -18.96 13.80
N ALA A 332 -8.99 -19.42 15.06
CA ALA A 332 -7.78 -20.10 15.55
C ALA A 332 -7.35 -21.29 14.66
N LEU A 333 -8.31 -22.09 14.19
CA LEU A 333 -8.06 -23.27 13.36
C LEU A 333 -7.54 -22.93 11.95
N SER A 334 -7.80 -21.73 11.45
CA SER A 334 -7.34 -21.31 10.12
C SER A 334 -6.04 -20.53 10.15
N SER A 335 -5.72 -19.93 11.30
CA SER A 335 -4.68 -18.92 11.41
C SER A 335 -3.56 -19.24 12.41
N ALA A 336 -3.68 -20.29 13.23
CA ALA A 336 -2.66 -20.61 14.25
C ALA A 336 -2.66 -22.10 14.67
N GLY A 337 -1.71 -22.87 14.16
CA GLY A 337 -1.41 -24.22 14.62
C GLY A 337 0.06 -24.43 14.98
N PRO A 338 0.41 -25.62 15.51
CA PRO A 338 1.79 -25.95 15.79
C PRO A 338 2.60 -25.94 14.50
N PHE A 339 3.86 -25.49 14.60
CA PHE A 339 4.79 -25.55 13.49
C PHE A 339 5.13 -27.01 13.18
N ASP A 340 4.87 -27.45 11.95
CA ASP A 340 5.03 -28.84 11.53
C ASP A 340 6.09 -28.99 10.42
N PRO A 341 7.35 -29.28 10.76
CA PRO A 341 8.45 -29.42 9.79
C PRO A 341 8.21 -30.51 8.75
N SER A 342 7.38 -31.51 9.04
CA SER A 342 7.10 -32.63 8.12
C SER A 342 6.43 -32.16 6.82
N ARG A 343 5.84 -30.96 6.82
CA ARG A 343 5.23 -30.33 5.65
C ARG A 343 6.25 -29.76 4.66
N ALA A 344 7.52 -29.62 5.04
CA ALA A 344 8.53 -28.94 4.22
C ALA A 344 8.64 -29.49 2.78
N PRO A 345 8.69 -30.81 2.54
CA PRO A 345 8.78 -31.34 1.17
C PRO A 345 7.56 -30.96 0.31
N LYS A 346 6.35 -31.04 0.88
CA LYS A 346 5.11 -30.65 0.18
C LYS A 346 5.08 -29.16 -0.12
N ILE A 347 5.43 -28.32 0.86
CA ILE A 347 5.48 -26.87 0.70
C ILE A 347 6.51 -26.49 -0.36
N LEU A 348 7.71 -27.08 -0.33
CA LEU A 348 8.76 -26.81 -1.32
C LEU A 348 8.31 -27.21 -2.73
N ALA A 349 7.79 -28.43 -2.90
CA ALA A 349 7.30 -28.90 -4.19
C ALA A 349 6.17 -28.01 -4.74
N ALA A 350 5.20 -27.66 -3.90
CA ALA A 350 4.09 -26.78 -4.27
C ALA A 350 4.55 -25.34 -4.57
N THR A 351 5.58 -24.85 -3.88
CA THR A 351 6.18 -23.54 -4.14
C THR A 351 6.87 -23.54 -5.50
N LEU A 352 7.67 -24.57 -5.80
CA LEU A 352 8.32 -24.74 -7.11
C LEU A 352 7.30 -24.87 -8.25
N GLU A 353 6.16 -25.52 -7.99
CA GLU A 353 5.02 -25.57 -8.91
C GLU A 353 4.40 -24.18 -9.11
N ALA A 354 4.06 -23.48 -8.02
CA ALA A 354 3.47 -22.15 -8.08
C ALA A 354 4.40 -21.13 -8.77
N LEU A 355 5.72 -21.26 -8.61
CA LEU A 355 6.73 -20.43 -9.30
C LEU A 355 6.71 -20.57 -10.83
N ARG A 356 6.09 -21.64 -11.34
CA ARG A 356 5.90 -21.89 -12.77
C ARG A 356 4.53 -21.41 -13.29
N THR A 357 3.75 -20.72 -12.46
CA THR A 357 2.44 -20.21 -12.86
C THR A 357 2.57 -19.30 -14.09
N PRO A 358 1.92 -19.63 -15.23
CA PRO A 358 2.10 -18.89 -16.48
C PRO A 358 1.71 -17.41 -16.41
N SER A 359 0.74 -17.04 -15.55
CA SER A 359 0.27 -15.66 -15.43
C SER A 359 1.37 -14.67 -15.01
N TRP A 360 2.45 -15.16 -14.40
CA TRP A 360 3.61 -14.36 -14.03
C TRP A 360 4.68 -14.23 -15.10
N HIS A 361 4.61 -15.00 -16.20
CA HIS A 361 5.62 -14.99 -17.26
C HIS A 361 7.06 -15.17 -16.73
N GLY A 362 7.23 -16.00 -15.69
CA GLY A 362 8.51 -16.23 -15.02
C GLY A 362 8.95 -15.17 -14.00
N LEU A 363 8.24 -14.04 -13.89
CA LEU A 363 8.62 -12.94 -12.98
C LEU A 363 8.34 -13.22 -11.51
N LEU A 364 7.58 -14.27 -11.17
CA LEU A 364 7.29 -14.62 -9.78
C LEU A 364 8.57 -14.88 -8.97
N TRP A 365 9.62 -15.42 -9.60
CA TRP A 365 10.93 -15.62 -8.96
C TRP A 365 11.53 -14.34 -8.38
N THR A 366 11.15 -13.18 -8.90
CA THR A 366 11.65 -11.88 -8.39
C THR A 366 11.15 -11.57 -6.97
N MET A 367 10.16 -12.31 -6.45
CA MET A 367 9.77 -12.23 -5.05
C MET A 367 10.92 -12.64 -4.10
N PHE A 368 11.91 -13.40 -4.57
CA PHE A 368 13.08 -13.83 -3.79
C PHE A 368 14.32 -12.93 -3.98
N LEU A 369 14.19 -11.80 -4.68
CA LEU A 369 15.25 -10.77 -4.71
C LEU A 369 15.55 -10.14 -3.33
N PRO A 370 14.57 -9.90 -2.43
CA PRO A 370 14.82 -9.20 -1.17
C PRO A 370 15.92 -9.79 -0.29
N PRO A 371 16.01 -11.12 -0.05
CA PRO A 371 17.16 -11.71 0.65
C PRO A 371 18.51 -11.36 0.02
N LEU A 372 18.62 -11.37 -1.31
CA LEU A 372 19.85 -11.01 -2.03
C LEU A 372 20.17 -9.51 -1.88
N LEU A 373 19.16 -8.66 -1.75
CA LEU A 373 19.31 -7.22 -1.59
C LEU A 373 19.79 -6.79 -0.19
N LEU A 374 19.90 -7.72 0.78
CA LEU A 374 20.42 -7.44 2.13
C LEU A 374 21.88 -6.95 2.13
N VAL A 375 22.67 -7.39 1.14
CA VAL A 375 24.07 -6.96 0.99
C VAL A 375 24.17 -5.51 0.50
N HIS A 376 23.14 -5.00 -0.18
CA HIS A 376 23.12 -3.65 -0.70
C HIS A 376 22.64 -2.66 0.37
N ARG A 377 23.57 -1.88 0.94
CA ARG A 377 23.34 -1.00 2.11
C ARG A 377 22.08 -0.13 1.99
N ARG A 378 21.82 0.41 0.79
CA ARG A 378 20.66 1.29 0.53
C ARG A 378 19.33 0.55 0.43
N ALA A 379 19.36 -0.69 -0.07
CA ALA A 379 18.17 -1.53 -0.22
C ALA A 379 17.85 -2.30 1.06
N ARG A 380 18.83 -2.45 1.96
CA ARG A 380 18.74 -3.26 3.18
C ARG A 380 17.47 -3.03 4.01
N PRO A 381 16.99 -1.79 4.27
CA PRO A 381 15.76 -1.60 5.05
C PRO A 381 14.55 -2.30 4.42
N PHE A 382 14.34 -2.09 3.11
CA PHE A 382 13.29 -2.77 2.36
C PHE A 382 13.52 -4.29 2.35
N ALA A 383 14.74 -4.71 2.04
CA ALA A 383 15.11 -6.12 1.99
C ALA A 383 14.81 -6.86 3.29
N VAL A 384 15.09 -6.26 4.46
CA VAL A 384 14.77 -6.82 5.77
C VAL A 384 13.27 -6.97 5.95
N ALA A 385 12.49 -5.90 5.74
CA ALA A 385 11.04 -5.93 5.93
C ALA A 385 10.37 -7.01 5.05
N VAL A 386 10.76 -7.09 3.77
CA VAL A 386 10.17 -8.04 2.83
C VAL A 386 10.69 -9.46 3.04
N THR A 387 11.95 -9.65 3.44
CA THR A 387 12.44 -10.99 3.80
C THR A 387 11.67 -11.52 5.01
N LEU A 388 11.44 -10.70 6.04
CA LEU A 388 10.59 -11.10 7.18
C LEU A 388 9.16 -11.42 6.74
N GLN A 389 8.59 -10.67 5.79
CA GLN A 389 7.27 -10.96 5.24
C GLN A 389 7.23 -12.31 4.48
N ILE A 390 8.25 -12.61 3.68
CA ILE A 390 8.36 -13.91 2.99
C ILE A 390 8.48 -15.05 4.00
N LEU A 391 9.33 -14.89 5.02
CA LEU A 391 9.47 -15.86 6.10
C LEU A 391 8.16 -16.06 6.85
N PHE A 392 7.40 -14.99 7.10
CA PHE A 392 6.08 -15.06 7.69
C PHE A 392 5.09 -15.84 6.80
N TYR A 393 5.09 -15.62 5.48
CA TYR A 393 4.26 -16.41 4.56
C TYR A 393 4.59 -17.90 4.63
N PHE A 394 5.88 -18.27 4.59
CA PHE A 394 6.24 -19.67 4.76
C PHE A 394 5.84 -20.20 6.14
N TYR A 395 6.05 -19.43 7.20
CA TYR A 395 5.61 -19.78 8.56
C TYR A 395 4.11 -20.10 8.60
N THR A 396 3.25 -19.36 7.89
CA THR A 396 1.81 -19.68 7.82
C THR A 396 1.53 -21.02 7.13
N TYR A 397 2.30 -21.42 6.12
CA TYR A 397 2.17 -22.76 5.51
C TYR A 397 2.55 -23.90 6.46
N PHE A 398 3.53 -23.66 7.33
CA PHE A 398 3.96 -24.61 8.34
C PHE A 398 3.00 -24.72 9.54
N THR A 399 2.14 -23.73 9.75
CA THR A 399 1.29 -23.63 10.95
C THR A 399 -0.21 -23.72 10.67
N SER A 400 -0.68 -23.54 9.43
CA SER A 400 -2.11 -23.57 9.11
C SER A 400 -2.71 -24.98 9.30
N ILE A 401 -3.56 -25.15 10.31
CA ILE A 401 -4.26 -26.43 10.58
C ILE A 401 -5.33 -26.69 9.52
N SER A 402 -6.04 -25.64 9.08
CA SER A 402 -7.13 -25.75 8.09
C SER A 402 -6.67 -26.22 6.71
N ALA A 403 -5.37 -26.10 6.39
CA ALA A 403 -4.79 -26.68 5.19
C ALA A 403 -4.58 -28.19 5.38
N ILE A 404 -5.67 -28.97 5.29
CA ILE A 404 -5.62 -30.44 5.29
C ILE A 404 -4.62 -30.94 4.23
N GLU A 405 -4.53 -30.23 3.10
CA GLU A 405 -3.51 -30.46 2.07
C GLU A 405 -2.66 -29.20 1.82
N PRO A 406 -1.43 -29.13 2.39
CA PRO A 406 -0.53 -27.98 2.25
C PRO A 406 -0.25 -27.59 0.79
N ARG A 407 -0.20 -28.57 -0.13
CA ARG A 407 0.04 -28.28 -1.55
C ARG A 407 -1.02 -27.37 -2.15
N LEU A 408 -2.30 -27.66 -1.93
CA LEU A 408 -3.40 -26.85 -2.46
C LEU A 408 -3.41 -25.44 -1.85
N PHE A 409 -3.09 -25.34 -0.56
CA PHE A 409 -3.00 -24.05 0.11
C PHE A 409 -1.87 -23.18 -0.48
N VAL A 410 -0.70 -23.76 -0.72
CA VAL A 410 0.42 -23.05 -1.39
C VAL A 410 0.05 -22.65 -2.81
N ILE A 411 -0.44 -23.57 -3.65
CA ILE A 411 -0.75 -23.27 -5.06
C ILE A 411 -1.80 -22.16 -5.20
N SER A 412 -2.83 -22.17 -4.35
CA SER A 412 -3.93 -21.19 -4.40
C SER A 412 -3.55 -19.79 -3.89
N SER A 413 -2.54 -19.68 -3.01
CA SER A 413 -2.20 -18.41 -2.35
C SER A 413 -0.83 -17.85 -2.76
N PHE A 414 0.15 -18.68 -3.08
CA PHE A 414 1.54 -18.26 -3.27
C PHE A 414 1.72 -17.25 -4.40
N ALA A 415 1.04 -17.45 -5.54
CA ALA A 415 1.10 -16.50 -6.65
C ALA A 415 0.53 -15.11 -6.25
N ARG A 416 -0.48 -15.07 -5.38
CA ARG A 416 -1.09 -13.84 -4.86
C ARG A 416 -0.19 -13.17 -3.84
N LEU A 417 0.46 -13.95 -2.96
CA LEU A 417 1.48 -13.43 -2.04
C LEU A 417 2.67 -12.85 -2.81
N GLY A 418 3.04 -13.48 -3.93
CA GLY A 418 3.99 -12.95 -4.89
C GLY A 418 3.57 -11.57 -5.43
N PHE A 419 2.29 -11.39 -5.75
CA PHE A 419 1.77 -10.10 -6.24
C PHE A 419 1.95 -8.95 -5.26
N GLN A 420 1.84 -9.24 -3.96
CA GLN A 420 2.06 -8.26 -2.91
C GLN A 420 3.52 -7.78 -2.83
N ILE A 421 4.47 -8.60 -3.32
CA ILE A 421 5.93 -8.39 -3.16
C ILE A 421 6.60 -7.93 -4.47
N VAL A 422 6.32 -8.63 -5.57
CA VAL A 422 7.05 -8.52 -6.86
C VAL A 422 7.18 -7.07 -7.35
N PRO A 423 6.12 -6.24 -7.39
CA PRO A 423 6.24 -4.87 -7.91
C PRO A 423 7.28 -4.04 -7.16
N ALA A 424 7.28 -4.10 -5.83
CA ALA A 424 8.21 -3.35 -5.00
C ALA A 424 9.63 -3.93 -5.06
N SER A 425 9.76 -5.27 -5.11
CA SER A 425 11.05 -5.94 -5.26
C SER A 425 11.73 -5.61 -6.59
N LEU A 426 10.97 -5.50 -7.68
CA LEU A 426 11.48 -5.04 -8.98
C LEU A 426 12.00 -3.61 -8.90
N VAL A 427 11.27 -2.68 -8.26
CA VAL A 427 11.74 -1.30 -8.05
C VAL A 427 13.09 -1.29 -7.35
N VAL A 428 13.21 -2.01 -6.23
CA VAL A 428 14.43 -1.97 -5.41
C VAL A 428 15.58 -2.71 -6.07
N GLY A 429 15.33 -3.83 -6.76
CA GLY A 429 16.33 -4.54 -7.55
C GLY A 429 16.90 -3.67 -8.67
N LEU A 430 16.04 -2.97 -9.41
CA LEU A 430 16.45 -2.03 -10.47
C LEU A 430 17.21 -0.82 -9.91
N VAL A 431 16.90 -0.36 -8.70
CA VAL A 431 17.66 0.71 -8.03
C VAL A 431 19.02 0.21 -7.56
N ALA A 432 19.10 -1.01 -7.02
CA ALA A 432 20.34 -1.56 -6.47
C ALA A 432 21.35 -1.95 -7.55
N TRP A 433 20.87 -2.47 -8.69
CA TRP A 433 21.74 -3.03 -9.74
C TRP A 433 21.67 -2.30 -11.08
N GLY A 434 20.73 -1.35 -11.24
CA GLY A 434 20.62 -0.57 -12.46
C GLY A 434 21.75 0.47 -12.62
N PRO A 435 22.03 0.89 -13.86
CA PRO A 435 22.96 1.98 -14.11
C PRO A 435 22.45 3.25 -13.41
N HIS A 436 23.33 3.84 -12.60
CA HIS A 436 23.06 5.09 -11.91
C HIS A 436 23.25 6.24 -12.89
N SER A 437 22.42 7.29 -12.75
CA SER A 437 22.69 8.51 -13.50
C SER A 437 24.06 9.04 -13.04
N PRO A 438 24.98 9.41 -13.94
CA PRO A 438 26.22 10.04 -13.54
C PRO A 438 25.85 11.24 -12.67
N THR A 439 26.31 11.25 -11.42
CA THR A 439 26.16 12.41 -10.55
C THR A 439 26.69 13.58 -11.37
N PRO A 440 25.89 14.63 -11.64
CA PRO A 440 26.39 15.76 -12.40
C PRO A 440 27.65 16.21 -11.69
N LEU A 441 28.81 16.02 -12.36
CA LEU A 441 30.10 16.42 -11.85
C LEU A 441 29.88 17.84 -11.38
N SER A 442 29.93 18.04 -10.06
CA SER A 442 29.70 19.32 -9.42
C SER A 442 30.52 20.31 -10.23
N GLN A 443 29.84 21.12 -11.05
CA GLN A 443 30.52 22.05 -11.94
C GLN A 443 31.48 22.80 -11.01
N PRO A 444 32.80 22.73 -11.27
CA PRO A 444 33.78 23.31 -10.37
C PRO A 444 33.30 24.72 -10.13
N SER A 445 32.93 25.02 -8.88
CA SER A 445 32.30 26.29 -8.57
C SER A 445 33.26 27.32 -9.11
N THR A 446 32.86 28.04 -10.16
CA THR A 446 33.60 29.20 -10.64
C THR A 446 33.46 30.18 -9.49
N ARG A 447 34.34 30.04 -8.49
CA ARG A 447 34.55 31.04 -7.45
C ARG A 447 34.73 32.33 -8.25
N PRO A 448 33.91 33.35 -8.02
CA PRO A 448 34.18 34.65 -8.61
C PRO A 448 35.59 35.04 -8.17
N SER A 449 36.54 34.94 -9.09
CA SER A 449 37.87 35.51 -8.95
C SER A 449 37.70 37.01 -9.21
N GLY A 450 37.13 37.72 -8.26
CA GLY A 450 36.85 39.14 -8.37
C GLY A 450 36.92 39.78 -6.99
N GLU A 451 37.74 40.82 -6.88
CA GLU A 451 37.85 41.76 -5.77
C GLU A 451 38.60 41.28 -4.50
N ARG A 452 39.89 40.96 -4.71
CA ARG A 452 40.91 41.56 -3.83
C ARG A 452 41.22 42.94 -4.38
N GLY A 453 40.73 44.00 -3.75
CA GLY A 453 41.06 45.37 -4.12
C GLY A 453 40.61 46.38 -3.07
N ALA A 454 41.54 47.23 -2.62
CA ALA A 454 41.46 48.32 -1.62
C ALA A 454 41.30 47.87 -0.15
N SER A 455 42.30 47.87 0.74
CA SER A 455 43.34 48.85 1.13
C SER A 455 42.82 50.05 1.94
N ARG A 456 43.29 50.12 3.20
CA ARG A 456 43.58 51.31 4.04
C ARG A 456 42.41 52.21 4.48
N CYS A 457 42.17 52.29 5.78
CA CYS A 457 42.71 53.40 6.59
C CYS A 457 42.62 53.09 8.09
N SER A 458 43.71 53.40 8.77
CA SER A 458 43.86 53.62 10.21
C SER A 458 42.94 54.74 10.70
N ASP A 459 42.36 54.55 11.88
CA ASP A 459 42.52 55.46 13.04
C ASP A 459 42.33 54.64 14.33
#